data_AF-X1U5B9-F1
#
_entry.id   AF-X1U5B9-F1
#
_cell.length_a   1.000
_cell.length_b   1.000
_cell.length_c   1.000
_cell.angle_alpha   90.00
_cell.angle_beta   90.00
_cell.angle_gamma   90.00
#
_symmetry.space_group_name_H-M   'P 1'
#
loop_
_entity.id
_entity.type
_entity.pdbx_description
1 polymer ?
#
loop_
_entity_poly.entity_id
_entity_poly.type
_entity_poly.pdbx_seq_one_letter_code
_entity_poly.pdbx_strand_id
1 'polypeptide(L)'
;RKYPELYYYGRFRVAGSVKGEKATITCKLGEHTATSNVTVAEQKQRGKRKKPSRKGGFFREIKADTRENPDQRASYDEKNGIIWIFVRFPVVAKYLDERLSPETFEGKTMLAELVGEVYCRFTAREKIDRGIGYITLTDPIDSYSRAINDLQKKSLHLIHEAVLRHKL
;
A
#
# COMPACT_ATOMS: atom_id res chain seq x y z
N ARG A 1 2.66 -8.68 -14.87
CA ARG A 1 2.80 -10.08 -14.36
C ARG A 1 3.76 -10.79 -15.31
N LYS A 2 4.68 -11.63 -14.81
CA LYS A 2 5.71 -12.26 -15.67
C LYS A 2 5.17 -13.40 -16.58
N TYR A 3 3.94 -13.86 -16.33
CA TYR A 3 3.22 -14.88 -17.13
C TYR A 3 1.71 -14.62 -17.06
N PRO A 4 1.13 -13.77 -17.93
CA PRO A 4 -0.30 -13.47 -17.97
C PRO A 4 -1.22 -14.67 -18.36
N GLU A 5 -0.66 -15.74 -18.90
CA GLU A 5 -1.34 -16.94 -19.41
C GLU A 5 -1.58 -18.06 -18.39
N LEU A 6 -1.06 -17.94 -17.16
CA LEU A 6 -1.27 -18.95 -16.10
C LEU A 6 -2.54 -18.63 -15.29
N TYR A 7 -3.66 -19.24 -15.68
CA TYR A 7 -4.97 -19.07 -15.02
C TYR A 7 -5.12 -19.82 -13.68
N TYR A 8 -4.27 -20.80 -13.39
CA TYR A 8 -4.34 -21.62 -12.17
C TYR A 8 -2.99 -21.65 -11.46
N TYR A 9 -2.99 -21.29 -10.16
CA TYR A 9 -1.83 -21.46 -9.30
C TYR A 9 -2.27 -22.01 -7.95
N GLY A 10 -1.56 -23.03 -7.45
CA GLY A 10 -1.72 -23.60 -6.12
C GLY A 10 -0.41 -23.56 -5.37
N ARG A 11 -0.46 -23.39 -4.05
CA ARG A 11 0.73 -23.50 -3.18
C ARG A 11 0.53 -24.67 -2.23
N PHE A 12 1.40 -25.66 -2.32
CA PHE A 12 1.41 -26.83 -1.45
C PHE A 12 2.75 -26.90 -0.70
N ARG A 13 2.71 -27.50 0.50
CA ARG A 13 3.91 -27.80 1.29
C ARG A 13 4.18 -29.29 1.16
N VAL A 14 5.39 -29.63 0.75
CA VAL A 14 5.88 -31.01 0.71
C VAL A 14 6.94 -31.16 1.79
N ALA A 15 6.84 -32.22 2.59
CA ALA A 15 7.81 -32.56 3.63
C ALA A 15 8.37 -33.95 3.34
N GLY A 16 9.70 -34.07 3.34
CA GLY A 16 10.41 -35.34 3.24
C GLY A 16 10.96 -35.76 4.60
N SER A 17 11.14 -37.07 4.81
CA SER A 17 11.64 -37.64 6.07
C SER A 17 13.17 -37.72 6.13
N VAL A 18 13.85 -37.84 4.99
CA VAL A 18 15.31 -38.08 4.93
C VAL A 18 16.03 -36.91 4.25
N LYS A 19 17.01 -36.33 4.93
CA LYS A 19 17.82 -35.21 4.43
C LYS A 19 18.64 -35.63 3.20
N GLY A 20 18.65 -34.79 2.17
CA GLY A 20 19.47 -34.98 0.96
C GLY A 20 18.88 -35.96 -0.05
N GLU A 21 17.76 -36.62 0.28
CA GLU A 21 17.08 -37.50 -0.65
C GLU A 21 16.47 -36.71 -1.81
N LYS A 22 16.56 -37.28 -3.01
CA LYS A 22 15.98 -36.70 -4.23
C LYS A 22 14.60 -37.30 -4.45
N ALA A 23 13.63 -36.46 -4.78
CA ALA A 23 12.28 -36.89 -5.12
C ALA A 23 11.78 -36.10 -6.34
N THR A 24 10.82 -36.68 -7.05
CA THR A 24 10.12 -36.00 -8.14
C THR A 24 8.70 -35.70 -7.71
N ILE A 25 8.35 -34.42 -7.70
CA ILE A 25 6.99 -33.96 -7.45
C ILE A 25 6.27 -33.91 -8.81
N THR A 26 5.14 -34.61 -8.90
CA THR A 26 4.28 -34.61 -10.09
C THR A 26 2.93 -34.00 -9.73
N CYS A 27 2.55 -32.94 -10.45
CA CYS A 27 1.25 -32.30 -10.35
C CYS A 27 0.43 -32.61 -11.61
N LYS A 28 -0.83 -33.00 -11.46
CA LYS A 28 -1.77 -33.27 -12.56
C LYS A 28 -3.00 -32.39 -12.43
N LEU A 29 -3.43 -31.77 -13.53
CA LEU A 29 -4.66 -30.98 -13.64
C LEU A 29 -5.35 -31.30 -14.97
N GLY A 30 -6.38 -32.14 -14.93
CA GLY A 30 -6.99 -32.70 -16.14
C GLY A 30 -5.93 -33.47 -16.94
N GLU A 31 -5.78 -33.12 -18.22
CA GLU A 31 -4.79 -33.70 -19.14
C GLU A 31 -3.37 -33.12 -18.95
N HIS A 32 -3.19 -32.07 -18.13
CA HIS A 32 -1.90 -31.42 -17.95
C HIS A 32 -1.10 -32.07 -16.82
N THR A 33 0.18 -32.33 -17.07
CA THR A 33 1.12 -32.86 -16.07
C THR A 33 2.35 -31.96 -15.98
N ALA A 34 2.74 -31.58 -14.76
CA ALA A 34 3.98 -30.86 -14.47
C ALA A 34 4.83 -31.66 -13.48
N THR A 35 6.12 -31.78 -13.75
CA THR A 35 7.05 -32.52 -12.89
C THR A 35 8.21 -31.61 -12.46
N SER A 36 8.72 -31.82 -11.26
CA SER A 36 9.89 -31.12 -10.75
C SER A 36 10.70 -31.99 -9.82
N ASN A 37 12.03 -32.01 -10.01
CA ASN A 37 12.95 -32.70 -9.12
C ASN A 37 13.29 -31.80 -7.93
N VAL A 38 13.17 -32.34 -6.73
CA VAL A 38 13.48 -31.67 -5.48
C VAL A 38 14.49 -32.49 -4.67
N THR A 39 15.19 -31.81 -3.77
CA THR A 39 16.07 -32.46 -2.80
C THR A 39 15.64 -32.02 -1.40
N VAL A 40 15.50 -32.97 -0.49
CA VAL A 40 15.00 -32.69 0.87
C VAL A 40 16.05 -31.88 1.64
N ALA A 41 15.71 -30.62 1.93
CA ALA A 41 16.53 -29.74 2.75
C ALA A 41 16.15 -29.86 4.23
N GLU A 42 17.05 -29.45 5.12
CA GLU A 42 16.76 -29.38 6.56
C GLU A 42 15.57 -28.46 6.86
N GLN A 43 14.68 -28.93 7.72
CA GLN A 43 13.56 -28.13 8.21
C GLN A 43 14.09 -27.05 9.15
N LYS A 44 14.44 -25.89 8.59
CA LYS A 44 14.78 -24.72 9.41
C LYS A 44 13.57 -24.32 10.23
N GLN A 45 13.73 -24.20 11.55
CA GLN A 45 12.75 -23.50 12.37
C GLN A 45 12.60 -22.10 11.79
N ARG A 46 11.37 -21.71 11.44
CA ARG A 46 11.06 -20.32 11.10
C ARG A 46 11.34 -19.50 12.37
N GLY A 47 12.55 -18.95 12.47
CA GLY A 47 12.86 -17.98 13.51
C GLY A 47 11.77 -16.92 13.52
N LYS A 48 11.38 -16.43 14.71
CA LYS A 48 10.46 -15.29 14.83
C LYS A 48 10.93 -14.25 13.83
N ARG A 49 10.08 -13.90 12.85
CA ARG A 49 10.37 -12.82 11.90
C ARG A 49 10.82 -11.65 12.77
N LYS A 50 12.10 -11.27 12.69
CA LYS A 50 12.55 -10.00 13.27
C LYS A 50 11.54 -8.98 12.74
N LYS A 51 10.84 -8.26 13.64
CA LYS A 51 10.02 -7.12 13.22
C LYS A 51 10.93 -6.33 12.27
N PRO A 52 10.54 -6.10 11.01
CA PRO A 52 11.41 -5.38 10.11
C PRO A 52 11.80 -4.09 10.82
N SER A 53 13.11 -3.87 11.03
CA SER A 53 13.63 -2.57 11.43
C SER A 53 12.93 -1.55 10.54
N ARG A 54 12.30 -0.50 11.10
CA ARG A 54 11.49 0.48 10.35
C ARG A 54 12.23 0.86 9.05
N LYS A 55 11.92 0.16 7.95
CA LYS A 55 12.37 0.54 6.63
C LYS A 55 11.50 1.74 6.33
N GLY A 56 12.12 2.93 6.27
CA GLY A 56 11.40 4.17 6.06
C GLY A 56 10.41 4.01 4.91
N GLY A 57 9.13 4.25 5.20
CA GLY A 57 8.10 4.28 4.18
C GLY A 57 8.24 5.53 3.31
N PHE A 58 7.44 5.61 2.25
CA PHE A 58 7.33 6.82 1.43
C PHE A 58 6.94 8.02 2.30
N PHE A 59 5.91 7.85 3.12
CA PHE A 59 5.43 8.88 4.03
C PHE A 59 6.24 8.89 5.33
N ARG A 60 6.89 10.02 5.60
CA ARG A 60 7.74 10.23 6.79
C ARG A 60 7.11 11.18 7.79
N GLU A 61 6.49 12.25 7.31
CA GLU A 61 5.99 13.34 8.16
C GLU A 61 4.77 14.03 7.54
N ILE A 62 3.96 14.69 8.37
CA ILE A 62 2.83 15.53 7.96
C ILE A 62 3.11 16.93 8.50
N LYS A 63 3.04 17.95 7.63
CA LYS A 63 3.32 19.34 8.01
C LYS A 63 2.26 20.30 7.48
N ALA A 64 2.03 21.37 8.23
CA ALA A 64 1.21 22.48 7.77
C ALA A 64 1.99 23.36 6.79
N ASP A 65 1.32 23.84 5.76
CA ASP A 65 1.78 24.90 4.87
C ASP A 65 0.81 26.09 5.01
N THR A 66 1.38 27.26 5.30
CA THR A 66 0.67 28.51 5.62
C THR A 66 0.65 29.50 4.46
N ARG A 67 0.97 29.08 3.23
CA ARG A 67 0.82 29.98 2.08
C ARG A 67 -0.63 30.41 1.89
N GLU A 68 -0.82 31.66 1.48
CA GLU A 68 -2.14 32.19 1.13
C GLU A 68 -2.64 31.60 -0.20
N ASN A 69 -3.96 31.46 -0.32
CA ASN A 69 -4.65 30.99 -1.53
C ASN A 69 -4.03 29.75 -2.22
N PRO A 70 -3.90 28.61 -1.52
CA PRO A 70 -3.38 27.38 -2.11
C PRO A 70 -4.38 26.77 -3.12
N ASP A 71 -3.88 26.31 -4.28
CA ASP A 71 -4.71 25.68 -5.34
C ASP A 71 -5.26 24.29 -4.96
N GLN A 72 -4.70 23.68 -3.92
CA GLN A 72 -5.06 22.34 -3.45
C GLN A 72 -5.02 22.27 -1.93
N ARG A 73 -5.73 21.30 -1.35
CA ARG A 73 -5.87 21.13 0.11
C ARG A 73 -4.71 20.38 0.75
N ALA A 74 -4.08 19.48 0.00
CA ALA A 74 -2.93 18.73 0.43
C ALA A 74 -2.06 18.28 -0.75
N SER A 75 -0.77 18.07 -0.51
CA SER A 75 0.18 17.60 -1.51
C SER A 75 1.24 16.69 -0.88
N TYR A 76 2.02 16.02 -1.73
CA TYR A 76 3.12 15.16 -1.31
C TYR A 76 4.44 15.64 -1.90
N ASP A 77 5.42 15.82 -1.04
CA ASP A 77 6.82 16.04 -1.42
C ASP A 77 7.52 14.68 -1.43
N GLU A 78 7.70 14.12 -2.63
CA GLU A 78 8.33 12.81 -2.82
C GLU A 78 9.80 12.79 -2.36
N LYS A 79 10.51 13.91 -2.46
CA LYS A 79 11.93 14.01 -2.13
C LYS A 79 12.15 13.88 -0.62
N ASN A 80 11.30 14.55 0.16
CA ASN A 80 11.42 14.57 1.61
C ASN A 80 10.48 13.58 2.31
N GLY A 81 9.51 13.00 1.59
CA GLY A 81 8.48 12.14 2.15
C GLY A 81 7.47 12.88 3.03
N ILE A 82 7.20 14.15 2.73
CA ILE A 82 6.35 15.03 3.55
C ILE A 82 4.96 15.15 2.90
N ILE A 83 3.91 14.92 3.69
CA ILE A 83 2.54 15.33 3.33
C ILE A 83 2.35 16.77 3.81
N TRP A 84 2.14 17.68 2.87
CA TRP A 84 1.81 19.07 3.16
C TRP A 84 0.30 19.26 3.22
N ILE A 85 -0.19 19.83 4.31
CA ILE A 85 -1.58 20.22 4.52
C ILE A 85 -1.67 21.74 4.43
N PHE A 86 -2.41 22.27 3.45
CA PHE A 86 -2.51 23.71 3.26
C PHE A 86 -3.61 24.29 4.15
N VAL A 87 -3.22 24.71 5.36
CA VAL A 87 -4.16 25.09 6.43
C VAL A 87 -4.95 26.36 6.12
N ARG A 88 -4.47 27.18 5.17
CA ARG A 88 -5.20 28.37 4.70
C ARG A 88 -6.16 28.10 3.54
N PHE A 89 -6.30 26.84 3.08
CA PHE A 89 -7.33 26.51 2.09
C PHE A 89 -8.73 26.72 2.72
N PRO A 90 -9.71 27.34 2.04
CA PRO A 90 -10.95 27.82 2.66
C PRO A 90 -11.74 26.80 3.50
N VAL A 91 -11.82 25.54 3.07
CA VAL A 91 -12.50 24.50 3.85
C VAL A 91 -11.62 23.93 4.96
N VAL A 92 -10.30 23.86 4.76
CA VAL A 92 -9.35 23.27 5.71
C VAL A 92 -9.19 24.16 6.94
N ALA A 93 -9.14 25.47 6.73
CA ALA A 93 -9.01 26.49 7.78
C ALA A 93 -10.12 26.45 8.84
N LYS A 94 -11.27 25.84 8.52
CA LYS A 94 -12.38 25.67 9.46
C LYS A 94 -12.14 24.57 10.50
N TYR A 95 -11.20 23.67 10.24
CA TYR A 95 -11.03 22.43 11.01
C TYR A 95 -9.61 22.21 11.51
N LEU A 96 -8.60 22.74 10.81
CA LEU A 96 -7.19 22.51 11.09
C LEU A 96 -6.43 23.82 11.21
N ASP A 97 -5.46 23.84 12.11
CA ASP A 97 -4.48 24.91 12.29
C ASP A 97 -3.06 24.42 11.98
N GLU A 98 -2.07 25.29 12.16
CA GLU A 98 -0.66 25.00 11.90
C GLU A 98 -0.10 23.84 12.74
N ARG A 99 -0.75 23.51 13.86
CA ARG A 99 -0.31 22.42 14.75
C ARG A 99 -0.71 21.06 14.21
N LEU A 100 -1.72 21.00 13.33
CA LEU A 100 -2.30 19.76 12.80
C LEU A 100 -2.68 18.74 13.89
N SER A 101 -3.04 19.22 15.07
CA SER A 101 -3.44 18.40 16.22
C SER A 101 -4.88 18.70 16.64
N PRO A 102 -5.87 18.40 15.77
CA PRO A 102 -7.26 18.69 16.06
C PRO A 102 -7.77 17.88 17.24
N GLU A 103 -8.43 18.55 18.18
CA GLU A 103 -9.09 17.88 19.32
C GLU A 103 -10.47 17.36 18.95
N THR A 104 -11.18 18.10 18.09
CA THR A 104 -12.54 17.78 17.64
C THR A 104 -12.58 16.58 16.71
N PHE A 105 -13.70 15.86 16.72
CA PHE A 105 -13.90 14.71 15.84
C PHE A 105 -13.88 15.13 14.36
N GLU A 106 -14.48 16.27 14.04
CA GLU A 106 -14.52 16.88 12.71
C GLU A 106 -13.12 17.22 12.22
N GLY A 107 -12.28 17.81 13.08
CA GLY A 107 -10.89 18.12 12.76
C GLY A 107 -10.07 16.86 12.50
N LYS A 108 -10.18 15.84 13.36
CA LYS A 108 -9.51 14.55 13.15
C LYS A 108 -9.96 13.87 11.86
N THR A 109 -11.25 13.94 11.56
CA THR A 109 -11.83 13.41 10.32
C THR A 109 -11.27 14.15 9.11
N MET A 110 -11.20 15.49 9.14
CA MET A 110 -10.60 16.29 8.07
C MET A 110 -9.12 15.93 7.86
N LEU A 111 -8.34 15.81 8.94
CA LEU A 111 -6.94 15.42 8.84
C LEU A 111 -6.79 14.03 8.19
N ALA A 112 -7.59 13.05 8.63
CA ALA A 112 -7.59 11.71 8.06
C ALA A 112 -7.96 11.68 6.58
N GLU A 113 -8.96 12.47 6.18
CA GLU A 113 -9.37 12.61 4.77
C GLU A 113 -8.24 13.18 3.90
N LEU A 114 -7.56 14.24 4.36
CA LEU A 114 -6.48 14.85 3.59
C LEU A 114 -5.25 13.94 3.49
N VAL A 115 -4.87 13.26 4.57
CA VAL A 115 -3.80 12.25 4.55
C VAL A 115 -4.19 11.10 3.63
N GLY A 116 -5.44 10.64 3.70
CA GLY A 116 -5.99 9.58 2.87
C GLY A 116 -5.99 9.94 1.39
N GLU A 117 -6.38 11.16 1.04
CA GLU A 117 -6.37 11.70 -0.31
C GLU A 117 -4.95 11.64 -0.90
N VAL A 118 -3.97 12.17 -0.17
CA VAL A 118 -2.57 12.19 -0.62
C VAL A 118 -2.00 10.77 -0.73
N TYR A 119 -2.26 9.93 0.27
CA TYR A 119 -1.84 8.53 0.26
C TYR A 119 -2.38 7.79 -0.96
N CYS A 120 -3.67 7.92 -1.25
CA CYS A 120 -4.31 7.22 -2.36
C CYS A 120 -3.82 7.73 -3.72
N ARG A 121 -3.69 9.06 -3.90
CA ARG A 121 -3.16 9.65 -5.13
C ARG A 121 -1.73 9.19 -5.42
N PHE A 122 -0.84 9.33 -4.44
CA PHE A 122 0.56 8.93 -4.60
C PHE A 122 0.69 7.42 -4.86
N THR A 123 0.01 6.59 -4.07
CA THR A 123 0.10 5.13 -4.22
C THR A 123 -0.51 4.67 -5.55
N ALA A 124 -1.58 5.30 -6.04
CA ALA A 124 -2.13 5.01 -7.35
C ALA A 124 -1.11 5.33 -8.45
N ARG A 125 -0.45 6.50 -8.35
CA ARG A 125 0.58 6.91 -9.30
C ARG A 125 1.78 5.98 -9.30
N GLU A 126 2.32 5.67 -8.12
CA GLU A 126 3.46 4.77 -7.96
C GLU A 126 3.17 3.38 -8.56
N LYS A 127 1.97 2.87 -8.34
CA LYS A 127 1.55 1.58 -8.89
C LYS A 127 1.49 1.61 -10.41
N ILE A 128 0.97 2.68 -11.00
CA ILE A 128 0.91 2.84 -12.46
C ILE A 128 2.33 2.95 -13.03
N ASP A 129 3.17 3.80 -12.45
CA ASP A 129 4.55 4.03 -12.91
C ASP A 129 5.40 2.75 -12.82
N ARG A 130 5.09 1.87 -11.85
CA ARG A 130 5.73 0.54 -11.71
C ARG A 130 5.05 -0.57 -12.50
N GLY A 131 3.98 -0.28 -13.21
CA GLY A 131 3.20 -1.25 -13.99
C GLY A 131 2.47 -2.30 -13.14
N ILE A 132 2.10 -1.94 -11.90
CA ILE A 132 1.40 -2.79 -10.95
C ILE A 132 -0.11 -2.53 -11.04
N GLY A 133 -0.85 -3.46 -11.64
CA GLY A 133 -2.28 -3.66 -11.38
C GLY A 133 -3.29 -2.83 -12.16
N TYR A 134 -2.90 -1.79 -12.91
CA TYR A 134 -3.87 -0.88 -13.56
C TYR A 134 -3.62 -0.59 -15.06
N ILE A 135 -2.79 -1.38 -15.74
CA ILE A 135 -2.55 -1.25 -17.20
C ILE A 135 -3.61 -2.03 -18.01
N THR A 136 -4.88 -2.02 -17.61
CA THR A 136 -5.93 -2.83 -18.26
C THR A 136 -6.97 -2.02 -19.02
N LEU A 137 -6.86 -0.69 -19.03
CA LEU A 137 -7.72 0.16 -19.85
C LEU A 137 -6.87 0.89 -20.86
N THR A 138 -7.44 1.03 -22.06
CA THR A 138 -6.92 1.87 -23.15
C THR A 138 -6.80 3.34 -22.74
N ASP A 139 -7.45 3.77 -21.65
CA ASP A 139 -7.40 5.13 -21.11
C ASP A 139 -6.62 5.21 -19.77
N PRO A 140 -5.50 5.96 -19.71
CA PRO A 140 -4.74 6.23 -18.48
C PRO A 140 -5.53 6.93 -17.37
N ILE A 141 -6.49 7.80 -17.72
CA ILE A 141 -7.28 8.58 -16.74
C ILE A 141 -8.23 7.66 -15.98
N ASP A 142 -8.93 6.78 -16.69
CA ASP A 142 -9.82 5.79 -16.08
C ASP A 142 -9.04 4.80 -15.21
N SER A 143 -7.85 4.41 -15.67
CA SER A 143 -6.94 3.53 -14.93
C SER A 143 -6.54 4.14 -13.59
N TYR A 144 -6.16 5.42 -13.58
CA TYR A 144 -5.83 6.16 -12.37
C TYR A 144 -7.02 6.32 -11.43
N SER A 145 -8.18 6.68 -11.97
CA SER A 145 -9.42 6.86 -11.19
C SER A 145 -9.84 5.55 -10.50
N ARG A 146 -9.79 4.41 -11.21
CA ARG A 146 -10.05 3.10 -10.60
C ARG A 146 -9.02 2.74 -9.53
N ALA A 147 -7.74 3.04 -9.76
CA ALA A 147 -6.69 2.79 -8.78
C ALA A 147 -6.91 3.55 -7.48
N ILE A 148 -7.30 4.83 -7.56
CA ILE A 148 -7.67 5.65 -6.39
C ILE A 148 -8.86 5.01 -5.68
N ASN A 149 -9.95 4.72 -6.39
CA ASN A 149 -11.17 4.18 -5.78
C ASN A 149 -10.91 2.86 -5.04
N ASP A 150 -10.10 1.98 -5.62
CA ASP A 150 -9.68 0.73 -4.98
C ASP A 150 -8.85 0.96 -3.72
N LEU A 151 -7.90 1.90 -3.78
CA LEU A 151 -7.06 2.27 -2.65
C LEU A 151 -7.88 2.88 -1.52
N GLN A 152 -8.84 3.74 -1.85
CA GLN A 152 -9.73 4.37 -0.90
C GLN A 152 -10.54 3.33 -0.13
N LYS A 153 -11.22 2.42 -0.85
CA LYS A 153 -11.98 1.30 -0.23
C LYS A 153 -11.12 0.45 0.71
N LYS A 154 -9.87 0.20 0.33
CA LYS A 154 -8.95 -0.66 1.08
C LYS A 154 -8.26 0.04 2.26
N SER A 155 -8.08 1.36 2.19
CA SER A 155 -7.11 2.04 3.07
C SER A 155 -7.71 3.17 3.91
N LEU A 156 -8.77 3.85 3.45
CA LEU A 156 -9.28 5.03 4.17
C LEU A 156 -9.73 4.70 5.58
N HIS A 157 -10.50 3.62 5.78
CA HIS A 157 -10.93 3.20 7.11
C HIS A 157 -9.74 2.96 8.06
N LEU A 158 -8.64 2.40 7.57
CA LEU A 158 -7.42 2.18 8.35
C LEU A 158 -6.70 3.49 8.68
N ILE A 159 -6.68 4.44 7.75
CA ILE A 159 -6.08 5.77 7.96
C ILE A 159 -6.88 6.55 8.99
N HIS A 160 -8.22 6.54 8.88
CA HIS A 160 -9.13 7.12 9.87
C HIS A 160 -8.89 6.52 11.26
N GLU A 161 -8.86 5.19 11.36
CA GLU A 161 -8.55 4.53 12.63
C GLU A 161 -7.17 4.94 13.18
N ALA A 162 -6.16 5.05 12.32
CA ALA A 162 -4.81 5.42 12.72
C ALA A 162 -4.75 6.85 13.26
N VAL A 163 -5.40 7.82 12.58
CA VAL A 163 -5.45 9.22 13.00
C VAL A 163 -6.29 9.39 14.27
N LEU A 164 -7.46 8.76 14.35
CA LEU A 164 -8.34 8.85 15.51
C LEU A 164 -7.74 8.23 16.77
N ARG A 165 -6.97 7.15 16.63
CA ARG A 165 -6.26 6.50 17.75
C ARG A 165 -4.96 7.20 18.11
N HIS A 166 -4.41 8.03 17.23
CA HIS A 166 -3.23 8.81 17.56
C HIS A 166 -3.62 9.87 18.58
N LYS A 167 -3.08 9.74 19.79
CA LYS A 167 -2.90 10.89 20.67
C LYS A 167 -1.72 11.65 20.08
N LEU A 168 -2.01 12.68 19.29
CA LEU A 168 -1.01 13.69 18.92
C LEU A 168 -0.55 14.42 20.18
#